data_AF-A0A818PWS7-F1
#
_entry.id   AF-A0A818PWS7-F1
#
_cell.length_a   1.000
_cell.length_b   1.000
_cell.length_c   1.000
_cell.angle_alpha   90.00
_cell.angle_beta   90.00
_cell.angle_gamma   90.00
#
_symmetry.space_group_name_H-M   'P 1'
#
loop_
_entity.id
_entity.type
_entity.pdbx_description
1 polymer ?
#
loop_
_entity_poly.entity_id
_entity_poly.type
_entity_poly.pdbx_seq_one_letter_code
_entity_poly.pdbx_strand_id
1 'polypeptide(L)'
;MDVEISIRQITRDFQTYADADNYTEFELEKWAKRISDLRYSVEHPSKIEIVEDNKLSSTIYGIKIIEQNRQQQSLCTNSISETDSYTSEQSMELIPEYFVPMYGPCRLSEDKYVVAHLSYRAGLSQITGSNNYSSGKHSISFLIEKKGIKNVFIGIHSASNEASFPFDRSIYGWWNLDYVIINGEHEGGDDNLVIQTGDKITLTVDCDNLQIHFEHHRTRKICNIPIELNMCPFPWRILIRLLMPGDSIRIFN
;
A
#
# COMPACT_ATOMS: atom_id res chain seq x y z
N MET A 1 9.93 23.87 -17.54
CA MET A 1 8.55 24.33 -17.78
C MET A 1 7.63 23.97 -16.61
N ASP A 2 7.88 22.87 -15.88
CA ASP A 2 7.07 22.47 -14.72
C ASP A 2 7.09 23.43 -13.53
N VAL A 3 8.26 23.94 -13.13
CA VAL A 3 8.41 24.77 -11.92
C VAL A 3 7.57 26.05 -11.97
N GLU A 4 7.47 26.68 -13.15
CA GLU A 4 6.67 27.89 -13.32
C GLU A 4 5.16 27.61 -13.22
N ILE A 5 4.72 26.43 -13.69
CA ILE A 5 3.34 25.97 -13.56
C ILE A 5 3.01 25.70 -12.09
N SER A 6 3.93 25.05 -11.35
CA SER A 6 3.77 24.79 -9.91
C SER A 6 3.68 26.08 -9.10
N ILE A 7 4.54 27.08 -9.38
CA ILE A 7 4.51 28.38 -8.67
C ILE A 7 3.21 29.12 -8.93
N ARG A 8 2.74 29.14 -10.18
CA ARG A 8 1.46 29.78 -10.53
C ARG A 8 0.27 29.09 -9.86
N GLN A 9 0.30 27.77 -9.76
CA GLN A 9 -0.75 27.01 -9.08
C GLN A 9 -0.80 27.32 -7.58
N ILE A 10 0.34 27.32 -6.89
CA ILE A 10 0.43 27.69 -5.47
C ILE A 10 -0.06 29.12 -5.23
N THR A 11 0.31 30.05 -6.11
CA THR A 11 -0.12 31.45 -6.01
C THR A 11 -1.64 31.59 -6.14
N ARG A 12 -2.24 30.86 -7.08
CA ARG A 12 -3.70 30.86 -7.29
C ARG A 12 -4.44 30.25 -6.10
N ASP A 13 -3.93 29.14 -5.57
CA ASP A 13 -4.52 28.49 -4.41
C ASP A 13 -4.48 29.45 -3.21
N PHE A 14 -3.34 30.12 -2.97
CA PHE A 14 -3.19 31.10 -1.88
C PHE A 14 -4.21 32.26 -1.98
N GLN A 15 -4.42 32.80 -3.18
CA GLN A 15 -5.41 33.85 -3.41
C GLN A 15 -6.84 33.37 -3.14
N THR A 16 -7.16 32.15 -3.58
CA THR A 16 -8.49 31.56 -3.38
C THR A 16 -8.79 31.35 -1.89
N TYR A 17 -7.80 30.97 -1.08
CA TYR A 17 -7.97 30.83 0.37
C TYR A 17 -8.00 32.18 1.11
N ALA A 18 -7.27 33.19 0.62
CA ALA A 18 -7.31 34.54 1.16
C ALA A 18 -8.71 35.16 1.04
N ASP A 19 -9.34 34.98 -0.12
CA ASP A 19 -10.68 35.51 -0.39
C ASP A 19 -11.77 34.79 0.42
N ALA A 20 -11.49 33.58 0.91
CA ALA A 20 -12.44 32.75 1.67
C ALA A 20 -12.33 32.88 3.20
N ASP A 21 -11.35 33.64 3.72
CA ASP A 21 -11.05 33.86 5.14
C ASP A 21 -11.00 32.55 5.98
N ASN A 22 -10.56 31.46 5.36
CA ASN A 22 -10.63 30.10 5.93
C ASN A 22 -9.24 29.49 6.13
N TYR A 23 -8.37 30.23 6.83
CA TYR A 23 -7.05 29.74 7.21
C TYR A 23 -7.17 28.90 8.49
N THR A 24 -6.99 27.59 8.35
CA THR A 24 -6.75 26.71 9.50
C THR A 24 -5.24 26.48 9.65
N GLU A 25 -4.78 26.26 10.88
CA GLU A 25 -3.37 25.96 11.21
C GLU A 25 -2.84 24.75 10.41
N PHE A 26 -3.70 23.77 10.16
CA PHE A 26 -3.40 22.60 9.32
C PHE A 26 -3.04 22.96 7.87
N GLU A 27 -3.75 23.91 7.26
CA GLU A 27 -3.44 24.34 5.90
C GLU A 27 -2.09 25.07 5.83
N LEU A 28 -1.75 25.87 6.86
CA LEU A 28 -0.46 26.56 6.93
C LEU A 28 0.73 25.57 6.95
N GLU A 29 0.63 24.47 7.70
CA GLU A 29 1.67 23.43 7.73
C GLU A 29 1.83 22.73 6.38
N LYS A 30 0.70 22.39 5.74
CA LYS A 30 0.70 21.79 4.39
C LYS A 30 1.34 22.72 3.36
N TRP A 31 1.08 24.02 3.45
CA TRP A 31 1.73 25.02 2.59
C TRP A 31 3.23 25.15 2.88
N ALA A 32 3.64 25.17 4.14
CA ALA A 32 5.04 25.20 4.52
C ALA A 32 5.82 24.01 3.93
N LYS A 33 5.23 22.81 3.97
CA LYS A 33 5.80 21.60 3.36
C LYS A 33 5.96 21.74 1.84
N ARG A 34 4.90 22.15 1.13
CA ARG A 34 4.94 22.35 -0.34
C ARG A 34 5.98 23.38 -0.77
N ILE A 35 6.12 24.48 -0.02
CA ILE A 35 7.14 25.51 -0.29
C ILE A 35 8.55 24.94 -0.07
N SER A 36 8.74 24.14 0.97
CA SER A 36 10.02 23.47 1.24
C SER A 36 10.41 22.49 0.12
N ASP A 37 9.46 21.69 -0.37
CA ASP A 37 9.70 20.72 -1.44
C ASP A 37 10.05 21.42 -2.77
N LEU A 38 9.35 22.51 -3.09
CA LEU A 38 9.68 23.34 -4.26
C LEU A 38 11.05 23.99 -4.14
N ARG A 39 11.36 24.54 -2.96
CA ARG A 39 12.67 25.14 -2.71
C ARG A 39 13.78 24.11 -2.92
N TYR A 40 13.59 22.89 -2.42
CA TYR A 40 14.53 21.80 -2.61
C TYR A 40 14.73 21.48 -4.11
N SER A 41 13.65 21.42 -4.89
CA SER A 41 13.71 21.18 -6.34
C SER A 41 14.44 22.29 -7.10
N VAL A 42 14.29 23.56 -6.69
CA VAL A 42 15.02 24.69 -7.30
C VAL A 42 16.49 24.69 -6.92
N GLU A 43 16.82 24.35 -5.67
CA GLU A 43 18.21 24.30 -5.17
C GLU A 43 19.00 23.09 -5.74
N HIS A 44 18.30 22.02 -6.13
CA HIS A 44 18.90 20.79 -6.66
C HIS A 44 18.38 20.48 -8.07
N PRO A 45 18.70 21.32 -9.08
CA PRO A 45 18.25 21.10 -10.43
C PRO A 45 18.78 19.76 -10.95
N SER A 46 17.91 18.96 -11.55
CA SER A 46 18.28 17.69 -12.18
C SER A 46 19.45 17.92 -13.14
N LYS A 47 20.52 17.14 -12.96
CA LYS A 47 21.72 17.27 -13.79
C LYS A 47 21.41 16.80 -15.20
N ILE A 48 21.35 17.72 -16.15
CA ILE A 48 21.22 17.39 -17.57
C ILE A 48 22.62 17.05 -18.09
N GLU A 49 22.85 15.79 -18.41
CA GLU A 49 24.06 15.34 -19.09
C GLU A 49 23.77 15.19 -20.58
N ILE A 50 24.49 15.93 -21.41
CA ILE A 50 24.45 15.78 -22.87
C ILE A 50 25.39 14.61 -23.21
N VAL A 51 24.81 13.47 -23.59
CA VAL A 51 25.58 12.31 -24.04
C VAL A 51 25.82 12.44 -25.53
N GLU A 52 27.07 12.73 -25.93
CA GLU A 52 27.48 12.70 -27.34
C GLU A 52 27.57 11.25 -27.82
N ASP A 53 26.62 10.85 -28.66
CA ASP A 53 26.64 9.53 -29.30
C ASP A 53 27.61 9.59 -30.49
N ASN A 54 28.81 9.04 -30.30
CA ASN A 54 29.93 9.12 -31.24
C ASN A 54 29.76 8.22 -32.49
N LYS A 55 28.52 7.85 -32.83
CA LYS A 55 28.20 6.99 -33.97
C LYS A 55 27.18 7.67 -34.89
N LEU A 56 27.69 8.07 -36.06
CA LEU A 56 27.02 8.35 -37.32
C LEU A 56 26.69 9.83 -37.61
N SER A 57 27.01 10.17 -38.86
CA SER A 57 27.01 11.46 -39.55
C SER A 57 25.62 12.09 -39.78
N SER A 58 24.71 11.97 -38.83
CA SER A 58 23.40 12.61 -38.86
C SER A 58 23.35 13.74 -37.84
N THR A 59 23.12 14.96 -38.31
CA THR A 59 23.15 16.25 -37.60
C THR A 59 22.03 16.43 -36.55
N ILE A 60 21.50 15.36 -35.98
CA ILE A 60 20.41 15.39 -35.01
C ILE A 60 20.95 14.98 -33.65
N TYR A 61 21.27 15.98 -32.82
CA TYR A 61 21.65 15.78 -31.43
C TYR A 61 20.42 15.39 -30.61
N GLY A 62 20.33 14.13 -30.19
CA GLY A 62 19.29 13.68 -29.28
C GLY A 62 19.59 14.18 -27.86
N ILE A 63 18.74 15.06 -27.32
CA ILE A 63 18.79 15.42 -25.89
C ILE A 63 18.15 14.27 -25.11
N LYS A 64 18.98 13.42 -24.51
CA LYS A 64 18.52 12.36 -23.60
C LYS A 64 18.48 12.89 -22.18
N ILE A 65 17.29 13.10 -21.63
CA ILE A 65 17.10 13.45 -20.23
C ILE A 65 17.26 12.16 -19.42
N ILE A 66 18.36 12.04 -18.69
CA ILE A 66 18.61 10.91 -17.79
C ILE A 66 18.17 11.34 -16.40
N GLU A 67 17.01 10.87 -15.95
CA GLU A 67 16.69 10.91 -14.53
C GLU A 67 17.68 10.01 -13.79
N GLN A 68 18.51 10.60 -12.92
CA GLN A 68 19.36 9.86 -12.00
C GLN A 68 18.47 9.19 -10.93
N ASN A 69 17.79 8.11 -11.33
CA ASN A 69 17.26 7.16 -10.37
C ASN A 69 18.45 6.48 -9.69
N ARG A 70 18.54 6.67 -8.37
CA ARG A 70 19.55 6.04 -7.52
C ARG A 70 19.48 4.51 -7.67
N GLN A 71 20.54 4.00 -8.30
CA GLN A 71 21.03 2.62 -8.42
C GLN A 71 20.29 1.52 -7.63
N GLN A 72 19.68 0.59 -8.37
CA GLN A 72 19.93 -0.84 -8.21
C GLN A 72 20.31 -1.42 -9.57
N GLN A 73 21.56 -1.88 -9.70
CA GLN A 73 22.13 -2.44 -10.92
C GLN A 73 21.72 -3.90 -11.09
N SER A 74 21.14 -4.26 -12.24
CA SER A 74 21.31 -5.59 -12.83
C SER A 74 21.82 -5.44 -14.26
N LEU A 75 22.96 -6.08 -14.52
CA LEU A 75 23.62 -6.16 -15.82
C LEU A 75 23.11 -7.40 -16.56
N CYS A 76 22.55 -7.23 -17.75
CA CYS A 76 22.42 -8.31 -18.72
C CYS A 76 22.76 -7.79 -20.12
N THR A 77 23.93 -8.20 -20.60
CA THR A 77 24.43 -8.09 -21.98
C THR A 77 23.74 -9.13 -22.86
N ASN A 78 23.11 -8.67 -23.95
CA ASN A 78 22.47 -9.53 -24.94
C ASN A 78 23.51 -10.09 -25.94
N SER A 79 23.65 -11.41 -25.98
CA SER A 79 24.15 -12.15 -27.14
C SER A 79 23.05 -13.05 -27.66
N ILE A 80 22.61 -12.78 -28.89
CA ILE A 80 21.56 -13.48 -29.62
C ILE A 80 22.11 -14.82 -30.08
N SER A 81 21.50 -15.91 -29.60
CA SER A 81 21.55 -17.24 -30.23
C SER A 81 20.22 -17.94 -30.00
N GLU A 82 19.59 -18.36 -31.10
CA GLU A 82 18.35 -19.11 -31.14
C GLU A 82 18.56 -20.53 -30.58
N THR A 83 18.06 -20.79 -29.38
CA THR A 83 17.89 -22.16 -28.86
C THR A 83 16.86 -22.18 -27.72
N ASP A 84 15.84 -23.03 -27.87
CA ASP A 84 14.88 -23.56 -26.90
C ASP A 84 14.53 -22.70 -25.67
N SER A 85 13.32 -22.14 -25.72
CA SER A 85 12.67 -21.34 -24.69
C SER A 85 12.38 -22.14 -23.41
N TYR A 86 13.39 -22.30 -22.57
CA TYR A 86 13.20 -22.56 -21.15
C TYR A 86 12.90 -21.21 -20.47
N THR A 87 11.63 -20.93 -20.22
CA THR A 87 11.22 -19.90 -19.26
C THR A 87 11.78 -20.30 -17.90
N SER A 88 12.95 -19.76 -17.58
CA SER A 88 13.53 -19.80 -16.24
C SER A 88 12.54 -19.11 -15.31
N GLU A 89 11.75 -19.90 -14.59
CA GLU A 89 11.03 -19.46 -13.40
C GLU A 89 12.09 -19.01 -12.39
N GLN A 90 12.50 -17.75 -12.46
CA GLN A 90 13.23 -17.11 -11.39
C GLN A 90 12.33 -17.17 -10.17
N SER A 91 12.66 -18.04 -9.23
CA SER A 91 12.04 -18.11 -7.92
C SER A 91 12.23 -16.75 -7.26
N MET A 92 11.19 -15.90 -7.29
CA MET A 92 11.21 -14.65 -6.54
C MET A 92 11.39 -15.02 -5.08
N GLU A 93 12.46 -14.52 -4.45
CA GLU A 93 12.66 -14.67 -3.02
C GLU A 93 11.43 -14.11 -2.30
N LEU A 94 10.73 -14.97 -1.56
CA LEU A 94 9.58 -14.59 -0.76
C LEU A 94 10.07 -13.65 0.34
N ILE A 95 9.74 -12.36 0.22
CA ILE A 95 10.02 -11.39 1.27
C ILE A 95 9.19 -11.81 2.50
N PRO A 96 9.83 -12.09 3.65
CA PRO A 96 9.10 -12.53 4.84
C PRO A 96 8.13 -11.43 5.30
N GLU A 97 6.89 -11.81 5.58
CA GLU A 97 5.83 -10.92 6.07
C GLU A 97 5.62 -11.17 7.58
N TYR A 98 5.51 -10.10 8.36
CA TYR A 98 5.25 -10.20 9.80
C TYR A 98 4.43 -9.01 10.31
N PHE A 99 3.85 -9.14 11.50
CA PHE A 99 2.97 -8.10 12.05
C PHE A 99 3.75 -6.92 12.67
N VAL A 100 3.25 -5.72 12.42
CA VAL A 100 3.70 -4.45 13.00
C VAL A 100 2.51 -3.77 13.70
N PRO A 101 2.59 -3.48 15.01
CA PRO A 101 1.50 -2.79 15.72
C PRO A 101 1.30 -1.39 15.15
N MET A 102 0.06 -0.99 14.94
CA MET A 102 -0.27 0.34 14.42
C MET A 102 -1.03 1.16 15.46
N TYR A 103 -2.12 0.63 16.01
CA TYR A 103 -2.94 1.34 16.98
C TYR A 103 -3.65 0.37 17.94
N GLY A 104 -3.86 0.80 19.18
CA GLY A 104 -4.60 0.04 20.18
C GLY A 104 -3.82 -1.11 20.83
N PRO A 105 -4.43 -1.81 21.79
CA PRO A 105 -3.76 -2.84 22.58
C PRO A 105 -3.64 -4.16 21.79
N CYS A 106 -2.42 -4.54 21.43
CA CYS A 106 -2.10 -5.88 20.93
C CYS A 106 -0.84 -6.43 21.57
N ARG A 107 -0.68 -7.75 21.51
CA ARG A 107 0.55 -8.45 21.84
C ARG A 107 1.02 -9.24 20.63
N LEU A 108 2.29 -9.06 20.27
CA LEU A 108 2.98 -9.90 19.29
C LEU A 108 3.68 -11.06 20.01
N SER A 109 3.68 -12.22 19.37
CA SER A 109 4.38 -13.43 19.81
C SER A 109 4.92 -14.21 18.61
N GLU A 110 5.73 -15.25 18.87
CA GLU A 110 6.34 -16.11 17.84
C GLU A 110 7.01 -15.29 16.73
N ASP A 111 8.04 -14.53 17.09
CA ASP A 111 8.79 -13.69 16.15
C ASP A 111 7.93 -12.72 15.31
N LYS A 112 6.81 -12.27 15.90
CA LYS A 112 5.82 -11.35 15.29
C LYS A 112 4.95 -11.97 14.20
N TYR A 113 4.93 -13.29 14.07
CA TYR A 113 4.00 -13.99 13.17
C TYR A 113 2.62 -14.21 13.80
N VAL A 114 2.47 -14.05 15.12
CA VAL A 114 1.19 -14.13 15.82
C VAL A 114 0.89 -12.80 16.47
N VAL A 115 -0.34 -12.31 16.28
CA VAL A 115 -0.85 -11.14 16.99
C VAL A 115 -2.15 -11.45 17.70
N ALA A 116 -2.28 -10.97 18.94
CA ALA A 116 -3.46 -11.14 19.77
C ALA A 116 -3.93 -9.80 20.35
N HIS A 117 -5.24 -9.62 20.47
CA HIS A 117 -5.85 -8.50 21.16
C HIS A 117 -5.68 -8.63 22.68
N LEU A 118 -5.03 -7.64 23.30
CA LEU A 118 -4.60 -7.73 24.71
C LEU A 118 -5.58 -7.06 25.70
N SER A 119 -6.59 -6.34 25.21
CA SER A 119 -7.51 -5.63 26.10
C SER A 119 -8.43 -6.58 26.87
N TYR A 120 -8.88 -6.14 28.04
CA TYR A 120 -9.97 -6.79 28.78
C TYR A 120 -11.35 -6.37 28.29
N ARG A 121 -11.44 -5.29 27.51
CA ARG A 121 -12.68 -4.78 26.89
C ARG A 121 -12.60 -4.86 25.38
N ALA A 122 -13.76 -5.06 24.75
CA ALA A 122 -13.90 -4.88 23.32
C ALA A 122 -13.44 -3.47 22.92
N GLY A 123 -12.70 -3.39 21.83
CA GLY A 123 -12.06 -2.16 21.37
C GLY A 123 -11.24 -2.43 20.13
N LEU A 124 -10.87 -1.38 19.41
CA LEU A 124 -10.12 -1.56 18.19
C LEU A 124 -8.63 -1.77 18.48
N SER A 125 -8.07 -2.84 17.91
CA SER A 125 -6.64 -3.07 17.78
C SER A 125 -6.30 -3.19 16.30
N GLN A 126 -5.47 -2.30 15.78
CA GLN A 126 -5.04 -2.25 14.39
C GLN A 126 -3.60 -2.67 14.25
N ILE A 127 -3.36 -3.57 13.29
CA ILE A 127 -2.08 -4.20 13.04
C ILE A 127 -1.84 -4.15 11.55
N THR A 128 -0.60 -3.92 11.15
CA THR A 128 -0.20 -3.84 9.74
C THR A 128 0.82 -4.93 9.40
N GLY A 129 0.97 -5.24 8.12
CA GLY A 129 2.11 -6.02 7.61
C GLY A 129 3.39 -5.19 7.60
N SER A 130 4.54 -5.85 7.66
CA SER A 130 5.86 -5.22 7.56
C SER A 130 6.18 -4.72 6.17
N ASN A 131 5.61 -5.35 5.14
CA ASN A 131 5.95 -5.10 3.75
C ASN A 131 5.10 -4.00 3.11
N ASN A 132 5.71 -3.31 2.13
CA ASN A 132 5.09 -2.29 1.29
C ASN A 132 4.97 -2.84 -0.13
N TYR A 133 3.74 -2.95 -0.62
CA TYR A 133 3.41 -3.57 -1.91
C TYR A 133 3.12 -2.47 -2.95
N SER A 134 3.91 -2.40 -4.03
CA SER A 134 3.74 -1.42 -5.12
C SER A 134 3.72 -2.02 -6.52
N SER A 135 3.99 -3.31 -6.65
CA SER A 135 4.11 -4.02 -7.92
C SER A 135 4.03 -5.52 -7.68
N GLY A 136 3.66 -6.29 -8.69
CA GLY A 136 3.59 -7.75 -8.60
C GLY A 136 2.35 -8.26 -7.88
N LYS A 137 2.35 -9.58 -7.63
CA LYS A 137 1.28 -10.31 -6.97
C LYS A 137 1.81 -11.04 -5.75
N HIS A 138 1.21 -10.78 -4.59
CA HIS A 138 1.70 -11.25 -3.30
C HIS A 138 0.60 -11.98 -2.55
N SER A 139 0.84 -13.22 -2.13
CA SER A 139 -0.14 -14.02 -1.40
C SER A 139 0.32 -14.25 0.03
N ILE A 140 -0.54 -13.91 0.99
CA ILE A 140 -0.27 -14.05 2.41
C ILE A 140 -1.38 -14.88 3.03
N SER A 141 -0.99 -15.95 3.72
CA SER A 141 -1.93 -16.87 4.36
C SER A 141 -2.02 -16.61 5.85
N PHE A 142 -3.26 -16.62 6.37
CA PHE A 142 -3.55 -16.38 7.78
C PHE A 142 -4.37 -17.51 8.38
N LEU A 143 -4.05 -17.85 9.63
CA LEU A 143 -4.82 -18.76 10.47
C LEU A 143 -5.50 -17.95 11.57
N ILE A 144 -6.83 -18.07 11.66
CA ILE A 144 -7.60 -17.47 12.75
C ILE A 144 -7.46 -18.35 13.99
N GLU A 145 -6.46 -18.08 14.83
CA GLU A 145 -6.18 -18.90 16.01
C GLU A 145 -7.29 -18.81 17.06
N LYS A 146 -7.85 -17.62 17.23
CA LYS A 146 -8.96 -17.39 18.13
C LYS A 146 -9.78 -16.21 17.63
N LYS A 147 -11.10 -16.41 17.57
CA LYS A 147 -12.07 -15.38 17.22
C LYS A 147 -13.18 -15.34 18.26
N GLY A 148 -13.43 -14.15 18.79
CA GLY A 148 -14.56 -13.84 19.63
C GLY A 148 -15.83 -13.57 18.81
N ILE A 149 -16.82 -12.96 19.47
CA ILE A 149 -18.15 -12.74 18.88
C ILE A 149 -18.17 -11.72 17.74
N LYS A 150 -17.20 -10.80 17.66
CA LYS A 150 -17.13 -9.80 16.59
C LYS A 150 -16.23 -10.27 15.45
N ASN A 151 -16.50 -9.74 14.27
CA ASN A 151 -15.76 -10.00 13.06
C ASN A 151 -14.33 -9.44 13.12
N VAL A 152 -13.43 -10.08 12.37
CA VAL A 152 -12.02 -9.69 12.24
C VAL A 152 -11.86 -9.06 10.87
N PHE A 153 -11.33 -7.83 10.82
CA PHE A 153 -11.06 -7.19 9.54
C PHE A 153 -9.74 -7.65 8.96
N ILE A 154 -9.73 -7.92 7.66
CA ILE A 154 -8.54 -8.31 6.90
C ILE A 154 -8.61 -7.64 5.54
N GLY A 155 -7.55 -6.92 5.19
CA GLY A 155 -7.51 -6.13 3.97
C GLY A 155 -6.19 -5.40 3.79
N ILE A 156 -6.25 -4.25 3.14
CA ILE A 156 -5.12 -3.36 2.90
C ILE A 156 -5.47 -1.91 3.23
N HIS A 157 -4.44 -1.08 3.28
CA HIS A 157 -4.53 0.38 3.28
C HIS A 157 -3.31 0.99 2.58
N SER A 158 -3.38 2.27 2.23
CA SER A 158 -2.23 2.99 1.71
C SER A 158 -1.26 3.34 2.83
N ALA A 159 0.03 3.05 2.64
CA ALA A 159 1.07 3.49 3.57
C ALA A 159 1.40 4.98 3.44
N SER A 160 1.02 5.59 2.31
CA SER A 160 1.28 7.01 2.02
C SER A 160 0.35 7.93 2.79
N ASN A 161 -0.81 7.42 3.20
CA ASN A 161 -1.73 8.15 4.04
C ASN A 161 -1.34 7.92 5.50
N GLU A 162 -0.92 8.98 6.19
CA GLU A 162 -0.92 8.98 7.64
C GLU A 162 -2.36 8.68 8.07
N ALA A 163 -2.60 7.52 8.66
CA ALA A 163 -3.94 7.06 8.99
C ALA A 163 -4.60 8.04 9.96
N SER A 164 -5.33 9.01 9.42
CA SER A 164 -6.13 9.95 10.17
C SER A 164 -7.36 9.19 10.66
N PHE A 165 -7.20 8.56 11.82
CA PHE A 165 -8.27 7.89 12.52
C PHE A 165 -9.42 8.90 12.77
N PRO A 166 -10.72 8.57 12.56
CA PRO A 166 -11.30 7.25 12.27
C PRO A 166 -11.73 7.01 10.80
N PHE A 167 -11.50 7.95 9.87
CA PHE A 167 -12.09 7.93 8.53
C PHE A 167 -11.06 7.77 7.41
N ASP A 168 -10.23 6.73 7.52
CA ASP A 168 -9.26 6.43 6.46
C ASP A 168 -9.96 5.83 5.24
N ARG A 169 -10.10 6.65 4.20
CA ARG A 169 -10.69 6.28 2.90
C ARG A 169 -9.79 5.36 2.07
N SER A 170 -8.56 5.13 2.48
CA SER A 170 -7.65 4.21 1.77
C SER A 170 -7.85 2.74 2.14
N ILE A 171 -8.86 2.43 2.97
CA ILE A 171 -9.05 1.08 3.49
C ILE A 171 -9.95 0.25 2.58
N TYR A 172 -9.47 -0.94 2.25
CA TYR A 172 -10.13 -1.92 1.40
C TYR A 172 -10.02 -3.29 2.05
N GLY A 173 -11.11 -4.06 2.10
CA GLY A 173 -11.06 -5.43 2.61
C GLY A 173 -12.39 -5.95 3.12
N TRP A 174 -12.32 -6.86 4.08
CA TRP A 174 -13.50 -7.57 4.57
C TRP A 174 -13.48 -7.64 6.09
N TRP A 175 -14.61 -7.32 6.74
CA TRP A 175 -14.85 -7.77 8.12
C TRP A 175 -15.26 -9.25 8.14
N ASN A 176 -15.94 -9.66 7.09
CA ASN A 176 -16.43 -10.99 6.86
C ASN A 176 -16.61 -11.13 5.35
N LEU A 177 -16.63 -12.34 4.80
CA LEU A 177 -16.70 -12.55 3.34
C LEU A 177 -17.79 -11.71 2.65
N ASP A 178 -18.93 -11.57 3.31
CA ASP A 178 -20.10 -10.86 2.79
C ASP A 178 -20.26 -9.42 3.38
N TYR A 179 -19.27 -8.96 4.17
CA TYR A 179 -19.18 -7.59 4.70
C TYR A 179 -17.91 -6.94 4.17
N VAL A 180 -18.07 -6.18 3.09
CA VAL A 180 -16.99 -5.55 2.34
C VAL A 180 -16.78 -4.10 2.80
N ILE A 181 -15.53 -3.67 2.86
CA ILE A 181 -15.13 -2.27 3.02
C ILE A 181 -14.46 -1.81 1.74
N ILE A 182 -15.00 -0.76 1.11
CA ILE A 182 -14.46 -0.11 -0.09
C ILE A 182 -14.37 1.38 0.21
N ASN A 183 -13.20 1.98 -0.03
CA ASN A 183 -12.96 3.40 0.27
C ASN A 183 -13.23 3.81 1.73
N GLY A 184 -13.03 2.89 2.68
CA GLY A 184 -13.39 3.09 4.08
C GLY A 184 -14.90 3.07 4.37
N GLU A 185 -15.75 2.94 3.36
CA GLU A 185 -17.20 2.80 3.48
C GLU A 185 -17.59 1.31 3.47
N HIS A 186 -18.73 0.99 4.07
CA HIS A 186 -19.20 -0.39 4.18
C HIS A 186 -20.27 -0.69 3.13
N GLU A 187 -20.16 -1.85 2.49
CA GLU A 187 -21.16 -2.37 1.58
C GLU A 187 -21.64 -3.75 2.05
N GLY A 188 -22.96 -3.90 2.20
CA GLY A 188 -23.59 -5.14 2.65
C GLY A 188 -23.54 -5.35 4.17
N GLY A 189 -23.52 -6.61 4.59
CA GLY A 189 -23.51 -7.01 6.00
C GLY A 189 -24.75 -7.81 6.39
N ASP A 190 -24.71 -9.12 6.12
CA ASP A 190 -25.51 -10.07 6.91
C ASP A 190 -24.66 -10.50 8.12
N ASP A 191 -25.28 -10.67 9.28
CA ASP A 191 -24.60 -11.01 10.54
C ASP A 191 -24.07 -12.46 10.58
N ASN A 192 -24.12 -13.16 9.44
CA ASN A 192 -23.68 -14.54 9.31
C ASN A 192 -22.18 -14.64 9.56
N LEU A 193 -21.77 -15.18 10.71
CA LEU A 193 -20.38 -15.39 11.07
C LEU A 193 -19.73 -16.47 10.17
N VAL A 194 -19.22 -16.10 8.99
CA VAL A 194 -18.62 -17.08 8.06
C VAL A 194 -17.23 -17.48 8.50
N ILE A 195 -16.40 -16.51 8.90
CA ILE A 195 -15.04 -16.75 9.41
C ILE A 195 -15.11 -17.20 10.88
N GLN A 196 -14.44 -18.30 11.20
CA GLN A 196 -14.45 -18.94 12.53
C GLN A 196 -13.02 -19.22 13.04
N THR A 197 -12.91 -19.55 14.32
CA THR A 197 -11.65 -20.05 14.90
C THR A 197 -11.21 -21.33 14.18
N GLY A 198 -9.95 -21.41 13.80
CA GLY A 198 -9.34 -22.50 13.05
C GLY A 198 -9.41 -22.33 11.52
N ASP A 199 -10.12 -21.32 11.02
CA ASP A 199 -10.19 -21.07 9.57
C ASP A 199 -8.85 -20.57 9.02
N LYS A 200 -8.53 -21.07 7.82
CA LYS A 200 -7.41 -20.63 7.00
C LYS A 200 -7.93 -19.77 5.86
N ILE A 201 -7.22 -18.68 5.62
CA ILE A 201 -7.57 -17.72 4.58
C ILE A 201 -6.29 -17.28 3.86
N THR A 202 -6.44 -16.81 2.63
CA THR A 202 -5.35 -16.20 1.88
C THR A 202 -5.80 -14.86 1.34
N LEU A 203 -5.06 -13.80 1.66
CA LEU A 203 -5.18 -12.50 1.03
C LEU A 203 -4.14 -12.42 -0.09
N THR A 204 -4.57 -12.14 -1.31
CA THR A 204 -3.69 -11.89 -2.44
C THR A 204 -3.76 -10.42 -2.83
N VAL A 205 -2.64 -9.73 -2.74
CA VAL A 205 -2.45 -8.33 -3.14
C VAL A 205 -1.89 -8.31 -4.56
N ASP A 206 -2.71 -7.97 -5.53
CA ASP A 206 -2.36 -7.94 -6.95
C ASP A 206 -2.20 -6.48 -7.40
N CYS A 207 -0.98 -5.97 -7.26
CA CYS A 207 -0.66 -4.57 -7.56
C CYS A 207 -0.72 -4.30 -9.06
N ASP A 208 -0.40 -5.30 -9.89
CA ASP A 208 -0.38 -5.14 -11.34
C ASP A 208 -1.79 -5.01 -11.92
N ASN A 209 -2.76 -5.73 -11.35
CA ASN A 209 -4.17 -5.66 -11.74
C ASN A 209 -5.02 -4.74 -10.85
N LEU A 210 -4.39 -4.00 -9.94
CA LEU A 210 -5.04 -3.07 -9.02
C LEU A 210 -6.21 -3.68 -8.23
N GLN A 211 -6.01 -4.85 -7.62
CA GLN A 211 -7.07 -5.55 -6.90
C GLN A 211 -6.55 -6.38 -5.73
N ILE A 212 -7.45 -6.72 -4.81
CA ILE A 212 -7.19 -7.70 -3.75
C ILE A 212 -8.16 -8.87 -3.84
N HIS A 213 -7.64 -10.07 -3.62
CA HIS A 213 -8.43 -11.30 -3.55
C HIS A 213 -8.41 -11.88 -2.16
N PHE A 214 -9.54 -12.42 -1.72
CA PHE A 214 -9.67 -13.11 -0.46
C PHE A 214 -10.20 -14.52 -0.71
N GLU A 215 -9.42 -15.54 -0.39
CA GLU A 215 -9.83 -16.93 -0.45
C GLU A 215 -10.07 -17.47 0.96
N HIS A 216 -11.26 -18.03 1.18
CA HIS A 216 -11.58 -18.74 2.41
C HIS A 216 -11.51 -20.26 2.20
N HIS A 217 -10.51 -20.91 2.79
CA HIS A 217 -10.13 -22.27 2.41
C HIS A 217 -11.19 -23.32 2.75
N ARG A 218 -11.92 -23.13 3.86
CA ARG A 218 -12.97 -24.08 4.29
C ARG A 218 -14.19 -24.06 3.38
N THR A 219 -14.62 -22.87 2.94
CA THR A 219 -15.83 -22.71 2.11
C THR A 219 -15.52 -22.65 0.63
N ARG A 220 -14.25 -22.54 0.24
CA ARG A 220 -13.78 -22.31 -1.14
C ARG A 220 -14.38 -21.07 -1.79
N LYS A 221 -14.91 -20.14 -0.98
CA LYS A 221 -15.37 -18.84 -1.47
C LYS A 221 -14.14 -17.99 -1.80
N ILE A 222 -14.19 -17.33 -2.96
CA ILE A 222 -13.21 -16.36 -3.41
C ILE A 222 -13.96 -15.05 -3.63
N CYS A 223 -13.46 -13.97 -3.03
CA CYS A 223 -13.98 -12.63 -3.19
C CYS A 223 -12.88 -11.74 -3.77
N ASN A 224 -13.26 -10.76 -4.59
CA ASN A 224 -12.33 -9.81 -5.21
C ASN A 224 -12.83 -8.39 -5.03
N ILE A 225 -11.92 -7.45 -4.76
CA ILE A 225 -12.22 -6.01 -4.73
C ILE A 225 -11.25 -5.29 -5.67
N PRO A 226 -11.75 -4.58 -6.69
CA PRO A 226 -10.93 -3.64 -7.46
C PRO A 226 -10.60 -2.42 -6.62
N ILE A 227 -9.39 -1.88 -6.78
CA ILE A 227 -8.87 -0.77 -5.97
C ILE A 227 -8.72 0.49 -6.83
N GLU A 228 -9.28 1.59 -6.35
CA GLU A 228 -9.13 2.90 -6.97
C GLU A 228 -7.90 3.60 -6.38
N LEU A 229 -6.85 3.77 -7.20
CA LEU A 229 -5.59 4.40 -6.76
C LEU A 229 -5.76 5.85 -6.26
N ASN A 230 -6.81 6.55 -6.70
CA ASN A 230 -7.12 7.89 -6.22
C ASN A 230 -7.49 7.90 -4.73
N MET A 231 -8.02 6.79 -4.22
CA MET A 231 -8.46 6.63 -2.84
C MET A 231 -7.45 5.84 -2.01
N CYS A 232 -6.83 4.82 -2.60
CA CYS A 232 -5.78 4.01 -1.97
C CYS A 232 -4.53 3.97 -2.86
N PRO A 233 -3.67 5.01 -2.81
CA PRO A 233 -2.45 5.04 -3.60
C PRO A 233 -1.42 4.06 -3.06
N PHE A 234 -0.45 3.68 -3.88
CA PHE A 234 0.70 2.90 -3.45
C PHE A 234 1.61 3.67 -2.45
N PRO A 235 2.45 2.95 -1.69
CA PRO A 235 2.45 1.50 -1.51
C PRO A 235 1.30 1.05 -0.62
N TRP A 236 0.83 -0.18 -0.82
CA TRP A 236 -0.16 -0.82 0.05
C TRP A 236 0.51 -1.61 1.15
N ARG A 237 -0.16 -1.72 2.30
CA ARG A 237 0.22 -2.63 3.40
C ARG A 237 -0.99 -3.40 3.85
N ILE A 238 -0.78 -4.64 4.25
CA ILE A 238 -1.79 -5.47 4.91
C ILE A 238 -2.30 -4.72 6.15
N LEU A 239 -3.61 -4.73 6.37
CA LEU A 239 -4.27 -4.18 7.53
C LEU A 239 -5.17 -5.24 8.17
N ILE A 240 -4.97 -5.46 9.46
CA ILE A 240 -5.77 -6.35 10.29
C ILE A 240 -6.40 -5.54 11.41
N ARG A 241 -7.68 -5.82 11.71
CA ARG A 241 -8.34 -5.26 12.90
C ARG A 241 -8.97 -6.34 13.75
N LEU A 242 -8.55 -6.38 15.01
CA LEU A 242 -9.09 -7.26 16.04
C LEU A 242 -9.99 -6.44 16.97
N LEU A 243 -11.15 -6.98 17.36
CA LEU A 243 -12.17 -6.23 18.10
C LEU A 243 -12.47 -6.78 19.50
N MET A 244 -12.30 -8.09 19.71
CA MET A 244 -12.61 -8.75 20.97
C MET A 244 -11.35 -9.15 21.73
N PRO A 245 -11.40 -9.10 23.08
CA PRO A 245 -10.36 -9.66 23.94
C PRO A 245 -9.98 -11.08 23.56
N GLY A 246 -8.68 -11.30 23.31
CA GLY A 246 -8.14 -12.60 22.96
C GLY A 246 -8.43 -13.06 21.53
N ASP A 247 -9.00 -12.21 20.66
CA ASP A 247 -8.88 -12.44 19.22
C ASP A 247 -7.40 -12.61 18.87
N SER A 248 -7.04 -13.60 18.06
CA SER A 248 -5.69 -13.79 17.57
C SER A 248 -5.64 -14.37 16.18
N ILE A 249 -4.63 -13.96 15.44
CA ILE A 249 -4.38 -14.35 14.05
C ILE A 249 -2.88 -14.58 13.86
N ARG A 250 -2.56 -15.57 13.04
CA ARG A 250 -1.20 -16.00 12.72
C ARG A 250 -0.97 -15.87 11.23
N ILE A 251 0.16 -15.30 10.81
CA ILE A 251 0.69 -15.47 9.45
C ILE A 251 1.35 -16.85 9.39
N PHE A 252 1.03 -17.64 8.37
CA PHE A 252 1.72 -18.89 8.11
C PHE A 252 2.10 -18.98 6.63
N ASN A 253 3.33 -19.40 6.37
CA ASN A 253 3.85 -19.70 5.04
C ASN A 253 3.85 -21.22 4.82
#